data_AF-A0A3B9VIB9-F1
#
_entry.id   AF-A0A3B9VIB9-F1
#
_cell.length_a   1.000
_cell.length_b   1.000
_cell.length_c   1.000
_cell.angle_alpha   90.00
_cell.angle_beta   90.00
_cell.angle_gamma   90.00
#
_symmetry.space_group_name_H-M   'P 1'
#
loop_
_entity.id
_entity.type
_entity.pdbx_description
1 polymer ?
#
loop_
_entity_poly.entity_id
_entity_poly.type
_entity_poly.pdbx_seq_one_letter_code
_entity_poly.pdbx_strand_id
1 'polypeptide(L)'
;MASKEREFDVVIVGSGFGGSVAALRLVEKGYRVAVIEAGRRFEDKDFPKTSWRLSKFLYAPRLGLRGIQRIHALPDVLILAGAGVGGGSLVYANTLYTPPDSYFEDKQWADITDWKSELAPWYDQASRVLGVTKNPYFSASDQAMKDVAEEMGVGDSFKMAPLGVHFGSGPKVL
;
A
#
# COMPACT_ATOMS: atom_id res chain seq x y z
N MET A 1 27.74 3.55 26.17
CA MET A 1 27.57 2.11 25.90
C MET A 1 28.17 1.82 24.52
N ALA A 2 29.08 0.85 24.42
CA ALA A 2 29.63 0.46 23.13
C ALA A 2 28.50 -0.10 22.25
N SER A 3 28.32 0.47 21.07
CA SER A 3 27.44 -0.07 20.03
C SER A 3 27.91 -1.48 19.70
N LYS A 4 27.06 -2.50 19.91
CA LYS A 4 27.32 -3.83 19.35
C LYS A 4 27.28 -3.69 17.83
N GLU A 5 28.41 -3.88 17.17
CA GLU A 5 28.44 -4.04 15.71
C GLU A 5 27.51 -5.18 15.33
N ARG A 6 26.54 -4.87 14.47
CA ARG A 6 25.62 -5.86 13.91
C ARG A 6 25.96 -5.98 12.44
N GLU A 7 26.32 -7.19 12.05
CA GLU A 7 26.59 -7.53 10.66
C GLU A 7 25.31 -8.00 9.98
N PHE A 8 25.09 -7.50 8.76
CA PHE A 8 24.00 -7.88 7.89
C PHE A 8 24.56 -8.10 6.49
N ASP A 9 23.96 -9.03 5.75
CA ASP A 9 24.36 -9.31 4.37
C ASP A 9 23.68 -8.33 3.41
N VAL A 10 22.48 -7.85 3.76
CA VAL A 10 21.73 -6.86 2.97
C VAL A 10 21.08 -5.81 3.88
N VAL A 11 21.13 -4.55 3.45
CA VAL A 11 20.42 -3.43 4.07
C VAL A 11 19.37 -2.90 3.11
N ILE A 12 18.12 -2.83 3.56
CA ILE A 12 16.98 -2.29 2.82
C ILE A 12 16.57 -0.97 3.45
N VAL A 13 16.46 0.08 2.63
CA VAL A 13 16.02 1.40 3.06
C VAL A 13 14.55 1.58 2.70
N GLY A 14 13.71 1.74 3.72
CA GLY A 14 12.27 1.85 3.60
C GLY A 14 11.55 0.50 3.77
N SER A 15 10.45 0.54 4.49
CA SER A 15 9.66 -0.66 4.84
C SER A 15 8.29 -0.72 4.15
N GLY A 16 8.14 -0.03 3.02
CA GLY A 16 6.94 -0.12 2.16
C GLY A 16 6.79 -1.49 1.49
N PHE A 17 5.88 -1.59 0.52
CA PHE A 17 5.63 -2.84 -0.21
C PHE A 17 6.91 -3.45 -0.81
N GLY A 18 7.66 -2.68 -1.60
CA GLY A 18 8.90 -3.17 -2.23
C GLY A 18 9.95 -3.62 -1.21
N GLY A 19 10.19 -2.82 -0.16
CA GLY A 19 11.15 -3.15 0.89
C GLY A 19 10.74 -4.38 1.71
N SER A 20 9.44 -4.52 2.02
CA SER A 20 8.92 -5.66 2.77
C SER A 20 8.96 -6.96 1.96
N VAL A 21 8.62 -6.90 0.66
CA VAL A 21 8.71 -8.06 -0.24
C VAL A 21 10.18 -8.47 -0.41
N ALA A 22 11.08 -7.52 -0.67
CA ALA A 22 12.51 -7.81 -0.79
C ALA A 22 13.07 -8.42 0.50
N ALA A 23 12.72 -7.87 1.66
CA ALA A 23 13.14 -8.40 2.96
C ALA A 23 12.67 -9.85 3.15
N LEU A 24 11.38 -10.12 2.89
CA LEU A 24 10.80 -11.46 2.99
C LEU A 24 11.56 -12.45 2.11
N ARG A 25 11.74 -12.14 0.81
CA ARG A 25 12.39 -13.05 -0.14
C ARG A 25 13.87 -13.30 0.17
N LEU A 26 14.58 -12.29 0.68
CA LEU A 26 15.98 -12.45 1.08
C LEU A 26 16.10 -13.29 2.36
N VAL A 27 15.23 -13.08 3.34
CA VAL A 27 15.22 -13.88 4.57
C VAL A 27 14.83 -15.34 4.28
N GLU A 28 13.86 -15.58 3.40
CA GLU A 28 13.50 -16.94 2.94
C GLU A 28 14.69 -17.69 2.29
N LYS A 29 15.64 -16.95 1.70
CA LYS A 29 16.89 -17.48 1.14
C LYS A 29 18.04 -17.59 2.16
N GLY A 30 17.81 -17.23 3.42
CA GLY A 30 18.79 -17.35 4.52
C GLY A 30 19.69 -16.13 4.72
N TYR A 31 19.45 -15.00 4.05
CA TYR A 31 20.24 -13.78 4.26
C TYR A 31 19.87 -13.08 5.57
N ARG A 32 20.88 -12.50 6.25
CA ARG A 32 20.69 -11.57 7.36
C ARG A 32 20.36 -10.19 6.81
N VAL A 33 19.11 -9.76 6.96
CA VAL A 33 18.62 -8.51 6.37
C VAL A 33 18.32 -7.47 7.45
N ALA A 34 18.84 -6.26 7.28
CA ALA A 34 18.41 -5.09 8.05
C ALA A 34 17.44 -4.24 7.23
N VAL A 35 16.29 -3.88 7.82
CA VAL A 35 15.37 -2.91 7.23
C VAL A 35 15.43 -1.63 8.06
N ILE A 36 15.70 -0.50 7.41
CA ILE A 36 15.78 0.82 8.05
C ILE A 36 14.61 1.67 7.59
N GLU A 37 13.82 2.16 8.52
CA GLU A 37 12.64 2.99 8.27
C GLU A 37 12.80 4.35 8.95
N ALA A 38 12.41 5.42 8.26
CA ALA A 38 12.50 6.79 8.76
C ALA A 38 11.35 7.12 9.74
N GLY A 39 10.20 6.45 9.57
CA GLY A 39 9.07 6.55 10.47
C GLY A 39 9.13 5.60 11.68
N ARG A 40 8.09 5.64 12.50
CA ARG A 40 7.97 4.79 13.69
C ARG A 40 7.30 3.47 13.36
N ARG A 41 7.45 2.49 14.24
CA ARG A 41 6.52 1.35 14.30
C ARG A 41 5.26 1.79 15.04
N PHE A 42 4.10 1.62 14.42
CA PHE A 42 2.80 1.98 14.99
C PHE A 42 2.05 0.71 15.41
N GLU A 43 1.37 0.80 16.55
CA GLU A 43 0.37 -0.17 17.00
C GLU A 43 -1.04 0.44 16.86
N ASP A 44 -2.10 -0.37 16.94
CA ASP A 44 -3.50 0.07 16.80
C ASP A 44 -3.83 1.34 17.62
N LYS A 45 -3.34 1.44 18.86
CA LYS A 45 -3.56 2.59 19.76
C LYS A 45 -2.84 3.87 19.33
N ASP A 46 -1.82 3.75 18.49
CA ASP A 46 -0.98 4.86 18.07
C ASP A 46 -1.62 5.65 16.92
N PHE A 47 -2.48 5.00 16.12
CA PHE A 47 -3.15 5.62 14.99
C PHE A 47 -4.03 6.80 15.42
N PRO A 48 -4.01 7.91 14.67
CA PRO A 48 -4.85 9.06 14.95
C PRO A 48 -6.31 8.72 14.66
N LYS A 49 -7.19 8.88 15.65
CA LYS A 49 -8.65 8.78 15.44
C LYS A 49 -9.19 9.87 14.51
N THR A 50 -8.48 11.00 14.41
CA THR A 50 -8.84 12.15 13.57
C THR A 50 -7.58 12.84 13.05
N SER A 51 -7.66 13.46 11.88
CA SER A 51 -6.57 14.22 11.25
C SER A 51 -6.14 15.46 12.05
N TRP A 52 -7.01 15.97 12.93
CA TRP A 52 -6.73 17.09 13.85
C TRP A 52 -5.62 16.80 14.88
N ARG A 53 -5.28 15.52 15.10
CA ARG A 53 -4.16 15.13 15.96
C ARG A 53 -2.84 15.23 15.20
N LEU A 54 -2.44 16.46 14.87
CA LEU A 54 -1.33 16.78 13.97
C LEU A 54 -0.01 16.05 14.32
N SER A 55 0.34 15.90 15.59
CA SER A 55 1.58 15.19 16.00
C SER A 55 1.56 13.69 15.72
N LYS A 56 0.37 13.08 15.66
CA LYS A 56 0.16 11.66 15.31
C LYS A 56 -0.19 11.47 13.84
N PHE A 57 -0.69 12.51 13.18
CA PHE A 57 -1.06 12.46 11.77
C PHE A 57 0.11 12.86 10.86
N LEU A 58 0.73 14.02 11.06
CA LEU A 58 1.74 14.57 10.16
C LEU A 58 3.17 14.09 10.51
N TYR A 59 3.92 13.68 9.50
CA TYR A 59 5.34 13.40 9.58
C TYR A 59 6.15 14.64 9.17
N ALA A 60 6.60 15.40 10.17
CA ALA A 60 7.50 16.54 10.01
C ALA A 60 8.51 16.54 11.18
N PRO A 61 9.54 15.67 11.13
CA PRO A 61 10.41 15.40 12.27
C PRO A 61 11.18 16.64 12.76
N ARG A 62 11.46 17.60 11.87
CA ARG A 62 12.06 18.91 12.22
C ARG A 62 11.17 19.75 13.15
N LEU A 63 9.87 19.52 13.14
CA LEU A 63 8.87 20.17 14.00
C LEU A 63 8.43 19.27 15.17
N GLY A 64 9.11 18.15 15.40
CA GLY A 64 8.72 17.17 16.42
C GLY A 64 7.51 16.30 16.05
N LEU A 65 6.94 16.47 14.86
CA LEU A 65 5.77 15.69 14.41
C LEU A 65 6.24 14.39 13.77
N ARG A 66 5.76 13.25 14.28
CA ARG A 66 6.20 11.90 13.86
C ARG A 66 5.01 10.99 13.56
N GLY A 67 3.99 11.56 12.90
CA GLY A 67 2.80 10.87 12.49
C GLY A 67 2.98 9.97 11.27
N ILE A 68 1.89 9.32 10.86
CA ILE A 68 1.87 8.32 9.78
C ILE A 68 1.87 8.93 8.36
N GLN A 69 1.42 10.17 8.20
CA GLN A 69 1.22 10.83 6.91
C GLN A 69 2.35 11.82 6.62
N ARG A 70 3.11 11.57 5.56
CA ARG A 70 4.07 12.51 4.98
C ARG A 70 3.42 13.22 3.80
N ILE A 71 3.63 14.52 3.73
CA ILE A 71 3.10 15.38 2.67
C ILE A 71 4.29 16.13 2.07
N HIS A 72 4.51 15.97 0.76
CA HIS A 72 5.47 16.78 0.02
C HIS A 72 4.70 17.70 -0.93
N ALA A 73 4.75 19.00 -0.67
CA ALA A 73 4.25 20.00 -1.60
C ALA A 73 5.35 20.35 -2.60
N LEU A 74 5.06 20.12 -3.87
CA LEU A 74 5.80 20.63 -5.02
C LEU A 74 4.94 21.73 -5.68
N PRO A 75 5.48 22.58 -6.57
CA PRO A 75 4.75 23.71 -7.13
C PRO A 75 3.36 23.38 -7.68
N ASP A 76 3.24 22.25 -8.39
CA ASP A 76 2.00 21.85 -9.07
C ASP A 76 1.41 20.53 -8.57
N VAL A 77 2.04 19.88 -7.59
CA VAL A 77 1.62 18.55 -7.11
C VAL A 77 1.84 18.36 -5.63
N LEU A 78 0.88 17.69 -4.99
CA LEU A 78 0.96 17.26 -3.60
C LEU A 78 1.16 15.74 -3.55
N ILE A 79 2.28 15.29 -3.00
CA ILE A 79 2.58 13.86 -2.84
C ILE A 79 2.25 13.43 -1.41
N LEU A 80 1.31 12.51 -1.29
CA LEU A 80 0.92 11.87 -0.04
C LEU A 80 1.62 10.51 0.08
N ALA A 81 2.38 10.32 1.16
CA ALA A 81 3.10 9.07 1.42
C ALA A 81 2.98 8.65 2.89
N GLY A 82 3.06 7.35 3.17
CA GLY A 82 3.14 6.85 4.54
C GLY A 82 4.56 6.97 5.12
N ALA A 83 4.68 7.26 6.41
CA ALA A 83 5.94 7.33 7.13
C ALA A 83 5.88 6.49 8.41
N GLY A 84 6.39 5.28 8.34
CA GLY A 84 6.33 4.30 9.41
C GLY A 84 6.67 2.91 8.93
N VAL A 85 6.80 1.96 9.85
CA VAL A 85 6.99 0.54 9.50
C VAL A 85 5.76 0.06 8.72
N GLY A 86 5.95 -0.26 7.43
CA GLY A 86 4.88 -0.55 6.45
C GLY A 86 4.76 0.52 5.35
N GLY A 87 5.31 1.72 5.56
CA GLY A 87 5.31 2.81 4.59
C GLY A 87 3.89 3.21 4.16
N GLY A 88 3.65 3.27 2.85
CA GLY A 88 2.35 3.63 2.28
C GLY A 88 1.20 2.71 2.67
N SER A 89 1.47 1.46 3.10
CA SER A 89 0.41 0.54 3.53
C SER A 89 -0.32 1.02 4.79
N LEU A 90 0.27 1.96 5.54
CA LEU A 90 -0.35 2.55 6.73
C LEU A 90 -1.47 3.56 6.40
N VAL A 91 -1.50 4.08 5.17
CA VAL A 91 -2.37 5.22 4.79
C VAL A 91 -3.16 4.99 3.49
N TYR A 92 -2.85 3.95 2.72
CA TYR A 92 -3.56 3.64 1.48
C TYR A 92 -4.97 3.07 1.74
N ALA A 93 -5.80 3.08 0.70
CA ALA A 93 -7.20 2.68 0.77
C ALA A 93 -7.45 1.16 0.67
N ASN A 94 -6.40 0.33 0.70
CA ASN A 94 -6.48 -1.13 0.55
C ASN A 94 -7.02 -1.63 -0.80
N THR A 95 -7.14 -0.79 -1.82
CA THR A 95 -7.56 -1.18 -3.17
C THR A 95 -6.42 -1.86 -3.93
N LEU A 96 -6.69 -3.05 -4.48
CA LEU A 96 -5.67 -3.92 -5.08
C LEU A 96 -6.10 -4.40 -6.46
N TYR A 97 -6.17 -3.47 -7.42
CA TYR A 97 -6.50 -3.75 -8.81
C TYR A 97 -5.29 -4.31 -9.58
N THR A 98 -5.54 -5.27 -10.45
CA THR A 98 -4.61 -5.60 -11.54
C THR A 98 -4.77 -4.57 -12.66
N PRO A 99 -3.66 -4.03 -13.22
CA PRO A 99 -3.73 -3.14 -14.37
C PRO A 99 -4.42 -3.78 -15.58
N PRO A 100 -5.07 -2.99 -16.45
CA PRO A 100 -5.63 -3.48 -17.71
C PRO A 100 -4.52 -3.80 -18.73
N ASP A 101 -4.87 -4.50 -19.81
CA ASP A 101 -3.92 -4.90 -20.86
C ASP A 101 -3.20 -3.72 -21.50
N SER A 102 -3.88 -2.58 -21.62
CA SER A 102 -3.28 -1.33 -22.12
C SER A 102 -2.08 -0.84 -21.30
N TYR A 103 -1.98 -1.19 -20.01
CA TYR A 103 -0.80 -0.91 -19.20
C TYR A 103 0.37 -1.82 -19.58
N PHE A 104 0.14 -3.12 -19.74
CA PHE A 104 1.20 -4.07 -20.08
C PHE A 104 1.72 -3.88 -21.51
N GLU A 105 0.85 -3.41 -22.41
CA GLU A 105 1.14 -3.14 -23.83
C GLU A 105 1.62 -1.71 -24.10
N ASP A 106 1.86 -0.89 -23.06
CA ASP A 106 2.33 0.48 -23.24
C ASP A 106 3.70 0.51 -23.93
N LYS A 107 3.82 1.37 -24.94
CA LYS A 107 5.01 1.53 -25.78
C LYS A 107 6.27 1.91 -25.00
N GLN A 108 6.14 2.39 -23.76
CA GLN A 108 7.27 2.71 -22.89
C GLN A 108 8.06 1.48 -22.45
N TRP A 109 7.46 0.28 -22.45
CA TRP A 109 8.12 -0.93 -21.94
C TRP A 109 7.70 -2.23 -22.63
N ALA A 110 6.67 -2.23 -23.49
CA ALA A 110 6.13 -3.46 -24.11
C ALA A 110 7.14 -4.20 -25.00
N ASP A 111 8.21 -3.56 -25.45
CA ASP A 111 9.28 -4.16 -26.25
C ASP A 111 10.29 -4.98 -25.45
N ILE A 112 10.27 -4.87 -24.11
CA ILE A 112 11.21 -5.57 -23.22
C ILE A 112 10.84 -7.07 -23.09
N THR A 113 9.57 -7.36 -22.85
CA THR A 113 9.05 -8.72 -22.58
C THR A 113 7.52 -8.71 -22.62
N ASP A 114 6.90 -9.90 -22.63
CA ASP A 114 5.47 -10.04 -22.34
C ASP A 114 5.22 -9.84 -20.84
N TRP A 115 5.06 -8.58 -20.43
CA TRP A 115 4.87 -8.21 -19.03
C TRP A 115 3.64 -8.84 -18.39
N LYS A 116 2.56 -9.04 -19.15
CA LYS A 116 1.34 -9.63 -18.61
C LYS A 116 1.60 -11.07 -18.20
N SER A 117 2.21 -11.86 -19.08
CA SER A 117 2.58 -13.25 -18.78
C SER A 117 3.66 -13.34 -17.71
N GLU A 118 4.68 -12.48 -17.76
CA GLU A 118 5.79 -12.49 -16.81
C GLU A 118 5.35 -12.12 -15.39
N LEU A 119 4.43 -11.15 -15.26
CA LEU A 119 3.97 -10.66 -13.96
C LEU A 119 2.75 -11.42 -13.42
N ALA A 120 2.02 -12.17 -14.24
CA ALA A 120 0.80 -12.88 -13.82
C ALA A 120 0.99 -13.75 -12.56
N PRO A 121 2.05 -14.60 -12.46
CA PRO A 121 2.26 -15.41 -11.25
C PRO A 121 2.49 -14.55 -9.99
N TRP A 122 3.10 -13.37 -10.15
CA TRP A 122 3.42 -12.48 -9.04
C TRP A 122 2.21 -11.67 -8.59
N TYR A 123 1.34 -11.23 -9.51
CA TYR A 123 0.03 -10.64 -9.17
C TYR A 123 -0.84 -11.63 -8.41
N ASP A 124 -0.89 -12.87 -8.88
CA ASP A 124 -1.62 -13.96 -8.24
C ASP A 124 -1.08 -14.27 -6.83
N GLN A 125 0.24 -14.36 -6.68
CA GLN A 125 0.87 -14.54 -5.37
C GLN A 125 0.61 -13.36 -4.42
N ALA A 126 0.77 -12.12 -4.89
CA ALA A 126 0.52 -10.94 -4.09
C ALA A 126 -0.95 -10.87 -3.64
N SER A 127 -1.89 -11.23 -4.53
CA SER A 127 -3.32 -11.24 -4.23
C SER A 127 -3.66 -12.23 -3.11
N ARG A 128 -3.07 -13.43 -3.14
CA ARG A 128 -3.23 -14.41 -2.05
C ARG A 128 -2.64 -13.93 -0.73
N VAL A 129 -1.39 -13.44 -0.75
CA VAL A 129 -0.67 -13.03 0.46
C VAL A 129 -1.35 -11.83 1.13
N LEU A 130 -1.86 -10.89 0.34
CA LEU A 130 -2.58 -9.72 0.83
C LEU A 130 -4.06 -10.01 1.14
N GLY A 131 -4.55 -11.22 0.88
CA GLY A 131 -5.93 -11.61 1.16
C GLY A 131 -6.96 -10.80 0.37
N VAL A 132 -6.67 -10.52 -0.91
CA VAL A 132 -7.56 -9.73 -1.77
C VAL A 132 -8.92 -10.39 -1.88
N THR A 133 -9.97 -9.65 -1.55
CA THR A 133 -11.36 -10.07 -1.70
C THR A 133 -12.20 -8.94 -2.27
N LYS A 134 -13.30 -9.27 -2.94
CA LYS A 134 -14.24 -8.26 -3.46
C LYS A 134 -15.02 -7.65 -2.30
N ASN A 135 -15.17 -6.33 -2.28
CA ASN A 135 -16.04 -5.65 -1.32
C ASN A 135 -17.46 -6.28 -1.34
N PRO A 136 -17.95 -6.88 -0.25
CA PRO A 136 -19.26 -7.50 -0.22
C PRO A 136 -20.39 -6.49 0.03
N TYR A 137 -20.06 -5.27 0.48
CA TYR A 137 -21.05 -4.25 0.84
C TYR A 137 -21.32 -3.32 -0.34
N PHE A 138 -22.58 -3.23 -0.73
CA PHE A 138 -23.06 -2.27 -1.72
C PHE A 138 -23.68 -1.08 -0.99
N SER A 139 -23.00 0.06 -1.00
CA SER A 139 -23.42 1.28 -0.30
C SER A 139 -24.26 2.21 -1.18
N ALA A 140 -24.86 3.23 -0.58
CA ALA A 140 -25.54 4.29 -1.34
C ALA A 140 -24.58 5.03 -2.29
N SER A 141 -23.31 5.17 -1.92
CA SER A 141 -22.28 5.74 -2.80
C SER A 141 -22.01 4.85 -4.01
N ASP A 142 -22.01 3.52 -3.82
CA ASP A 142 -21.85 2.56 -4.93
C ASP A 142 -23.05 2.62 -5.88
N GLN A 143 -24.27 2.76 -5.36
CA GLN A 143 -25.48 2.96 -6.17
C GLN A 143 -25.37 4.23 -7.02
N ALA A 144 -25.04 5.37 -6.40
CA ALA A 144 -24.91 6.63 -7.12
C ALA A 144 -23.84 6.56 -8.22
N MET A 145 -22.70 5.91 -7.95
CA MET A 145 -21.65 5.70 -8.97
C MET A 145 -22.11 4.80 -10.11
N LYS A 146 -22.91 3.77 -9.80
CA LYS A 146 -23.46 2.85 -10.80
C LYS A 146 -24.49 3.56 -11.69
N ASP A 147 -25.42 4.31 -11.10
CA ASP A 147 -26.47 5.04 -11.84
C ASP A 147 -25.85 6.02 -12.84
N VAL A 148 -24.84 6.80 -12.40
CA VAL A 148 -24.11 7.72 -13.29
C VAL A 148 -23.38 6.96 -14.41
N ALA A 149 -22.77 5.81 -14.12
CA ALA A 149 -22.11 5.00 -15.15
C ALA A 149 -23.11 4.47 -16.19
N GLU A 150 -24.31 4.05 -15.76
CA GLU A 150 -25.40 3.63 -16.65
C GLU A 150 -25.91 4.79 -17.51
N GLU A 151 -26.14 5.97 -16.93
CA GLU A 151 -26.54 7.18 -17.65
C GLU A 151 -25.50 7.63 -18.70
N MET A 152 -24.22 7.44 -18.40
CA MET A 152 -23.12 7.72 -19.31
C MET A 152 -22.90 6.62 -20.37
N GLY A 153 -23.68 5.53 -20.34
CA GLY A 153 -23.57 4.41 -21.28
C GLY A 153 -22.35 3.51 -21.06
N VAL A 154 -21.72 3.55 -19.88
CA VAL A 154 -20.54 2.77 -19.49
C VAL A 154 -20.78 1.92 -18.23
N GLY A 155 -22.04 1.60 -17.94
CA GLY A 155 -22.45 0.85 -16.73
C GLY A 155 -21.84 -0.54 -16.64
N ASP A 156 -21.47 -1.14 -17.76
CA ASP A 156 -20.76 -2.42 -17.85
C ASP A 156 -19.33 -2.37 -17.28
N SER A 157 -18.73 -1.18 -17.18
CA SER A 157 -17.43 -0.96 -16.55
C SER A 157 -17.50 -0.92 -15.01
N PHE A 158 -18.69 -0.76 -14.43
CA PHE A 158 -18.87 -0.72 -12.98
C PHE A 158 -18.49 -2.05 -12.32
N LYS A 159 -17.62 -1.99 -11.32
CA LYS A 159 -17.23 -3.15 -10.52
C LYS A 159 -16.94 -2.74 -9.08
N MET A 160 -17.34 -3.61 -8.14
CA MET A 160 -16.92 -3.44 -6.74
C MET A 160 -15.40 -3.59 -6.62
N ALA A 161 -14.79 -2.77 -5.77
CA ALA A 161 -13.36 -2.76 -5.60
C ALA A 161 -12.83 -4.08 -5.01
N PRO A 162 -11.71 -4.62 -5.53
CA PRO A 162 -10.92 -5.63 -4.86
C PRO A 162 -10.12 -4.97 -3.73
N LEU A 163 -10.26 -5.52 -2.52
CA LEU A 163 -9.72 -4.95 -1.29
C LEU A 163 -8.87 -5.96 -0.53
N GLY A 164 -7.73 -5.50 -0.01
CA GLY A 164 -6.92 -6.22 0.97
C GLY A 164 -7.46 -6.04 2.40
N VAL A 165 -8.76 -6.29 2.58
CA VAL A 165 -9.48 -6.11 3.85
C VAL A 165 -10.15 -7.41 4.25
N HIS A 166 -10.06 -7.76 5.53
CA HIS A 166 -10.76 -8.91 6.08
C HIS A 166 -12.19 -8.51 6.52
N PHE A 167 -13.21 -9.11 5.90
CA PHE A 167 -14.65 -8.87 6.15
C PHE A 167 -15.33 -9.99 6.98
N GLY A 168 -14.59 -10.66 7.85
CA GLY A 168 -15.11 -11.76 8.70
C GLY A 168 -16.01 -11.31 9.86
N SER A 169 -16.40 -12.26 10.72
CA SER A 169 -17.22 -12.00 11.92
C SER A 169 -16.39 -12.12 13.20
N GLY A 170 -16.40 -11.10 14.05
CA GLY A 170 -15.76 -11.14 15.37
C GLY A 170 -15.49 -9.74 15.96
N PRO A 171 -15.13 -9.65 17.25
CA PRO A 171 -14.74 -8.37 17.83
C PRO A 171 -13.50 -7.84 17.11
N LYS A 172 -13.58 -6.61 16.57
CA LYS A 172 -12.57 -5.90 15.74
C LYS A 172 -12.56 -6.22 14.24
N VAL A 173 -13.54 -6.95 13.71
CA VAL A 173 -13.73 -7.03 12.25
C VAL A 173 -14.74 -5.96 11.82
N LEU A 174 -14.49 -5.34 10.66
CA LEU A 174 -15.41 -4.37 10.03
C LEU A 174 -16.71 -5.04 9.61
#